data_AF-A0A1E5CEG4-F1
#
_entry.id   AF-A0A1E5CEG4-F1
#
_cell.length_a   1.000
_cell.length_b   1.000
_cell.length_c   1.000
_cell.angle_alpha   90.00
_cell.angle_beta   90.00
_cell.angle_gamma   90.00
#
_symmetry.space_group_name_H-M   'P 1'
#
loop_
_entity.id
_entity.type
_entity.pdbx_description
1 polymer ?
#
loop_
_entity_poly.entity_id
_entity_poly.type
_entity_poly.pdbx_seq_one_letter_code
_entity_poly.pdbx_strand_id
1 'polypeptide(L)' 'MSEVKLPFGANVLFVSGTASLYQLPTKIEVVVGKHLDKGQILNVENDTIIAFQDDNGRPFI' A
#
# COMPACT_ATOMS: atom_id res chain seq x y z
N MET A 1 -9.31 0.44 11.64
CA MET A 1 -7.99 0.73 11.08
C MET A 1 -7.15 -0.51 11.23
N SER A 2 -6.50 -0.94 10.15
CA SER A 2 -5.69 -2.17 10.12
C SER A 2 -4.29 -1.86 9.61
N GLU A 3 -3.31 -2.60 10.14
CA GLU A 3 -1.92 -2.54 9.68
C GLU A 3 -1.63 -3.72 8.77
N VAL A 4 -1.09 -3.44 7.58
CA VAL A 4 -0.75 -4.47 6.59
C VAL A 4 0.72 -4.36 6.23
N LYS A 5 1.48 -5.43 6.45
CA LYS A 5 2.89 -5.51 6.03
C LYS A 5 2.98 -6.13 4.64
N LEU A 6 3.62 -5.43 3.70
CA LEU A 6 3.82 -5.96 2.35
C LEU A 6 4.93 -7.02 2.34
N PRO A 7 4.66 -8.26 1.87
CA PRO A 7 5.65 -9.32 1.84
C PRO A 7 6.66 -9.22 0.69
N PHE A 8 6.46 -8.29 -0.25
CA PHE A 8 7.28 -8.06 -1.45
C PHE A 8 7.13 -6.61 -1.94
N GLY A 9 7.92 -6.20 -2.94
CA GLY A 9 7.79 -4.89 -3.60
C GLY A 9 6.57 -4.84 -4.52
N ALA A 10 5.84 -3.73 -4.50
CA ALA A 10 4.57 -3.62 -5.20
C ALA A 10 4.28 -2.21 -5.72
N ASN A 11 3.68 -2.13 -6.92
CA ASN A 11 3.14 -0.91 -7.50
C ASN A 11 1.65 -0.79 -7.18
N VAL A 12 1.21 0.40 -6.76
CA VAL A 12 -0.21 0.68 -6.49
C VAL A 12 -0.94 0.91 -7.81
N LEU A 13 -1.92 0.06 -8.13
CA LEU A 13 -2.74 0.18 -9.33
C LEU A 13 -4.02 1.00 -9.09
N PHE A 14 -4.59 0.88 -7.89
CA PHE A 14 -5.86 1.50 -7.55
C PHE A 14 -5.95 1.74 -6.05
N VAL A 15 -6.61 2.83 -5.65
CA VAL A 15 -6.94 3.14 -4.25
C VAL A 15 -8.37 3.69 -4.21
N SER A 16 -9.21 3.12 -3.35
CA SER A 16 -10.51 3.68 -2.96
C SER A 16 -10.57 3.73 -1.45
N GLY A 17 -10.60 4.92 -0.86
CA GLY A 17 -10.43 5.15 0.57
C GLY A 17 -9.07 5.74 0.92
N THR A 18 -8.65 5.61 2.18
CA THR A 18 -7.44 6.25 2.72
C THR A 18 -6.43 5.20 3.17
N ALA A 19 -5.22 5.27 2.62
CA ALA A 19 -4.10 4.46 3.06
C ALA A 19 -2.82 5.27 3.16
N SER A 20 -1.95 4.89 4.08
CA SER A 20 -0.68 5.60 4.31
C SER A 20 0.41 4.64 4.75
N LEU A 21 1.65 4.98 4.44
CA LEU A 21 2.81 4.29 4.97
C LEU A 21 3.09 4.75 6.40
N TYR A 22 3.35 3.77 7.26
CA TYR A 22 3.90 4.00 8.57
C TYR A 22 5.43 4.19 8.46
N GLN A 23 5.86 5.45 8.37
CA GLN A 23 7.28 5.79 8.27
C GLN A 23 7.61 6.98 9.20
N LEU A 24 7.97 6.70 10.45
CA LEU A 24 8.26 7.76 11.43
C LEU A 24 9.38 8.69 10.93
N PRO A 25 9.25 10.03 11.05
CA PRO A 25 8.15 10.79 11.67
C PRO A 25 7.01 11.21 10.72
N THR A 26 7.03 10.77 9.45
CA THR A 26 6.14 11.25 8.39
C THR A 26 5.09 10.20 7.96
N LYS A 27 3.81 10.55 8.05
CA LYS A 27 2.75 9.78 7.39
C LYS A 27 2.78 10.09 5.89
N ILE A 28 3.06 9.10 5.06
CA ILE A 28 3.10 9.28 3.59
C ILE A 28 1.87 8.62 2.98
N GLU A 29 1.02 9.39 2.32
CA GLU A 29 -0.17 8.87 1.63
C GLU A 29 0.22 7.88 0.52
N VAL A 30 -0.63 6.87 0.35
CA VAL A 30 -0.50 5.85 -0.70
C VAL A 30 -1.44 6.23 -1.82
N VAL A 31 -0.87 6.49 -2.99
CA VAL A 31 -1.60 6.92 -4.19
C VAL A 31 -1.28 6.01 -5.35
N VAL A 32 -2.13 6.01 -6.38
CA VAL A 32 -1.93 5.24 -7.61
C VAL A 32 -0.58 5.60 -8.27
N GLY A 33 0.12 4.57 -8.77
CA GLY A 33 1.44 4.70 -9.38
C GLY A 33 2.60 4.73 -8.39
N LYS A 34 2.34 4.79 -7.07
CA LYS A 34 3.39 4.71 -6.06
C LYS A 34 3.96 3.30 -6.00
N HIS A 35 5.28 3.20 -5.95
CA HIS A 35 5.98 1.96 -5.63
C HIS A 35 6.19 1.84 -4.11
N LEU A 36 5.95 0.65 -3.57
CA LEU A 36 6.09 0.33 -2.17
C LEU A 36 7.11 -0.80 -2.01
N ASP A 37 8.08 -0.61 -1.13
CA ASP A 37 9.14 -1.58 -0.90
C ASP A 37 8.68 -2.73 0.00
N LYS A 38 9.31 -3.90 -0.19
CA LYS A 38 9.12 -5.05 0.68
C LYS A 38 9.33 -4.69 2.15
N GLY A 39 8.38 -5.10 2.98
CA GLY A 39 8.44 -4.93 4.43
C GLY A 39 7.92 -3.60 4.95
N GLN A 40 7.54 -2.67 4.06
CA GLN A 40 6.79 -1.48 4.45
C GLN A 40 5.44 -1.84 5.07
N ILE A 41 5.02 -1.03 6.03
CA ILE A 41 3.77 -1.20 6.77
C ILE A 41 2.80 -0.12 6.32
N LEU A 42 1.61 -0.56 5.92
CA LEU A 42 0.49 0.28 5.51
C LEU A 42 -0.49 0.40 6.65
N ASN A 43 -0.87 1.63 6.99
CA ASN A 43 -2.04 1.94 7.79
C ASN A 43 -3.21 2.19 6.84
N VAL A 44 -4.19 1.28 6.89
CA VAL A 44 -5.36 1.26 6.01
C VAL A 44 -6.60 1.59 6.85
N GLU A 45 -7.34 2.63 6.43
CA GLU A 45 -8.60 3.00 7.07
C GLU A 45 -9.69 1.98 6.76
N ASN A 46 -10.78 2.01 7.54
CA ASN A 46 -11.91 1.13 7.27
C ASN A 46 -12.48 1.42 5.88
N ASP A 47 -13.07 0.41 5.24
CA ASP A 47 -13.68 0.50 3.92
C ASP A 47 -12.73 0.95 2.80
N THR A 48 -11.41 0.80 3.00
CA THR A 48 -10.40 1.10 1.99
C THR A 48 -10.03 -0.14 1.18
N ILE A 49 -10.08 -0.04 -0.15
CA ILE A 49 -9.64 -1.06 -1.10
C ILE A 49 -8.42 -0.55 -1.82
N ILE A 50 -7.36 -1.36 -1.88
CA ILE A 50 -6.15 -1.05 -2.61
C ILE A 50 -5.84 -2.23 -3.52
N ALA A 51 -5.60 -1.97 -4.79
CA ALA A 51 -5.10 -2.99 -5.70
C ALA A 51 -3.64 -2.71 -6.00
N PHE A 52 -2.84 -3.77 -6.01
CA PHE A 52 -1.41 -3.73 -6.22
C PHE A 52 -1.00 -4.66 -7.36
N GLN A 53 0.20 -4.44 -7.87
CA GLN A 53 0.91 -5.34 -8.76
C GLN A 53 2.28 -5.64 -8.16
N ASP A 54 2.63 -6.92 -8.00
CA ASP A 54 3.99 -7.28 -7.56
C ASP A 54 5.03 -6.99 -8.67
N ASP A 55 6.32 -7.07 -8.32
CA ASP A 55 7.42 -6.84 -9.26
C ASP A 55 7.46 -7.81 -10.45
N ASN A 56 6.72 -8.93 -10.37
CA ASN A 56 6.58 -9.91 -11.46
C ASN A 56 5.35 -9.64 -12.33
N GLY A 57 4.62 -8.54 -12.09
CA GLY A 57 3.45 -8.15 -12.85
C GLY A 57 2.14 -8.78 -12.38
N ARG A 58 2.11 -9.50 -11.25
CA ARG A 58 0.92 -10.21 -10.75
C ARG A 58 0.03 -9.28 -9.92
N PRO A 59 -1.27 -9.13 -10.25
CA PRO A 59 -2.18 -8.30 -9.48
C PRO A 59 -2.67 -8.99 -8.19
N PHE A 60 -2.88 -8.21 -7.14
CA PHE A 60 -3.53 -8.66 -5.89
C PHE A 60 -4.24 -7.49 -5.19
N ILE A 61 -5.17 -7.81 -4.30
CA ILE A 61 -6.02 -6.86 -3.54
C ILE A 61 -5.88 -7.19 -2.05
#